data_AF-A0A938Q7E8-F1
#
_entry.id   AF-A0A938Q7E8-F1
#
_cell.length_a   1.000
_cell.length_b   1.000
_cell.length_c   1.000
_cell.angle_alpha   90.00
_cell.angle_beta   90.00
_cell.angle_gamma   90.00
#
_symmetry.space_group_name_H-M   'P 1'
#
loop_
_entity.id
_entity.type
_entity.pdbx_description
1 polymer ?
#
loop_
_entity_poly.entity_id
_entity_poly.type
_entity_poly.pdbx_seq_one_letter_code
_entity_poly.pdbx_strand_id
1 'polypeptide(L)'
;MAWLESIRFIFTQKRGAKQIVSKYTRNTNDVDLEEAWNTLATQTDVPPYVSITQLEGQTNMMAEDQPDLAKFEAKTMVDKSVIKKLEDSGWTKKLFAK
;
A
#
# COMPACT_ATOMS: atom_id res chain seq x y z
N MET A 1 -9.13 -0.13 9.68
CA MET A 1 -8.08 -0.06 10.73
C MET A 1 -7.07 -1.20 10.60
N ALA A 2 -7.50 -2.46 10.53
CA ALA A 2 -6.62 -3.63 10.36
C ALA A 2 -5.54 -3.49 9.26
N TRP A 3 -5.90 -2.89 8.12
CA TRP A 3 -4.92 -2.60 7.07
C TRP A 3 -3.78 -1.67 7.51
N LEU A 4 -4.08 -0.57 8.22
CA LEU A 4 -3.06 0.35 8.75
C LEU A 4 -2.19 -0.32 9.82
N GLU A 5 -2.79 -1.16 10.66
CA GLU A 5 -2.06 -1.98 11.64
C GLU A 5 -1.12 -2.98 10.95
N SER A 6 -1.52 -3.55 9.81
CA SER A 6 -0.66 -4.42 9.01
C SER A 6 0.55 -3.67 8.43
N ILE A 7 0.37 -2.41 8.00
CA ILE A 7 1.48 -1.56 7.53
C ILE A 7 2.45 -1.28 8.69
N ARG A 8 1.94 -0.92 9.86
CA ARG A 8 2.77 -0.75 11.06
C ARG A 8 3.54 -2.03 11.39
N PHE A 9 2.88 -3.19 11.31
CA PHE A 9 3.53 -4.48 11.55
C PHE A 9 4.68 -4.71 10.55
N ILE A 10 4.47 -4.45 9.25
CA ILE A 10 5.52 -4.58 8.23
C ILE A 10 6.73 -3.69 8.57
N PHE A 11 6.48 -2.45 9.00
CA PHE A 11 7.56 -1.49 9.32
C PHE A 11 8.34 -1.87 10.58
N THR A 12 7.66 -2.43 11.58
CA THR A 12 8.24 -2.64 12.92
C THR A 12 8.66 -4.09 13.19
N GLN A 13 8.14 -5.05 12.44
CA GLN A 13 8.30 -6.49 12.69
C GLN A 13 8.86 -7.20 11.46
N LYS A 14 10.02 -6.76 10.96
CA LYS A 14 10.70 -7.31 9.76
C LYS A 14 10.69 -8.85 9.70
N ARG A 15 11.15 -9.52 10.75
CA ARG A 15 11.20 -11.00 10.78
C ARG A 15 9.81 -11.62 10.61
N GLY A 16 8.81 -11.09 11.31
CA GLY A 16 7.43 -11.55 11.18
C GLY A 16 6.85 -11.28 9.79
N ALA A 17 7.15 -10.11 9.21
CA ALA A 17 6.75 -9.77 7.85
C ALA A 17 7.36 -10.73 6.82
N LYS A 18 8.67 -11.00 6.89
CA LYS A 18 9.35 -11.99 6.03
C LYS A 18 8.75 -13.39 6.17
N GLN A 19 8.40 -13.83 7.38
CA GLN A 19 7.74 -15.11 7.63
C GLN A 19 6.35 -15.18 6.97
N ILE A 20 5.58 -14.09 7.02
CA ILE A 20 4.27 -14.01 6.35
C ILE A 20 4.44 -14.10 4.83
N VAL A 21 5.35 -13.31 4.26
CA VAL A 21 5.64 -13.36 2.82
C VAL A 21 6.04 -14.79 2.43
N SER A 22 6.99 -15.39 3.12
CA SER A 22 7.45 -16.76 2.88
C SER A 22 6.30 -17.77 2.88
N LYS A 23 5.42 -17.71 3.88
CA LYS A 23 4.27 -18.61 4.00
C LYS A 23 3.31 -18.50 2.80
N TYR A 24 2.98 -17.28 2.37
CA TYR A 24 1.95 -17.06 1.35
C TYR A 24 2.49 -17.08 -0.08
N THR A 25 3.78 -16.82 -0.30
CA THR A 25 4.42 -16.96 -1.62
C THR A 25 5.09 -18.32 -1.82
N ARG A 26 5.18 -19.13 -0.75
CA ARG A 26 5.96 -20.39 -0.72
C ARG A 26 7.44 -20.18 -1.10
N ASN A 27 7.96 -18.96 -0.90
CA ASN A 27 9.36 -18.64 -1.13
C ASN A 27 10.16 -18.78 0.17
N THR A 28 11.29 -19.48 0.12
CA THR A 28 12.20 -19.67 1.26
C THR A 28 13.57 -19.02 1.04
N ASN A 29 13.79 -18.35 -0.09
CA ASN A 29 15.03 -17.64 -0.39
C ASN A 29 15.10 -16.35 0.46
N ASP A 30 16.11 -16.26 1.33
CA ASP A 30 16.23 -15.14 2.25
C ASP A 30 16.47 -13.79 1.54
N VAL A 31 17.16 -13.79 0.39
CA VAL A 31 17.43 -12.59 -0.41
C VAL A 31 16.13 -12.05 -1.01
N ASP A 32 15.33 -12.92 -1.63
CA ASP A 32 14.04 -12.52 -2.21
C ASP A 32 13.06 -12.03 -1.13
N LEU A 33 13.08 -12.69 0.05
CA LEU A 33 12.24 -12.28 1.18
C LEU A 33 12.69 -10.94 1.77
N GLU A 34 14.00 -10.69 1.77
CA GLU A 34 14.59 -9.42 2.20
C GLU A 34 14.20 -8.29 1.24
N GLU A 35 14.31 -8.52 -0.06
CA GLU A 35 13.89 -7.59 -1.10
C GLU A 35 12.39 -7.29 -1.02
N ALA A 36 11.55 -8.32 -0.90
CA ALA A 36 10.11 -8.16 -0.76
C ALA A 36 9.74 -7.31 0.46
N TRP A 37 10.40 -7.53 1.60
CA TRP A 37 10.19 -6.70 2.78
C TRP A 37 10.65 -5.25 2.54
N ASN A 38 11.83 -5.04 1.96
CA ASN A 38 12.36 -3.71 1.65
C ASN A 38 11.41 -2.92 0.76
N THR A 39 10.87 -3.54 -0.30
CA THR A 39 9.88 -2.90 -1.18
C THR A 39 8.65 -2.47 -0.40
N LEU A 40 8.07 -3.34 0.44
CA LEU A 40 6.89 -3.00 1.24
C LEU A 40 7.16 -1.89 2.28
N ALA A 41 8.34 -1.92 2.91
CA ALA A 41 8.73 -0.99 3.96
C ALA A 41 9.09 0.41 3.45
N THR A 42 9.54 0.53 2.20
CA THR A 42 10.03 1.81 1.63
C THR A 42 9.03 2.50 0.72
N GLN A 43 8.12 1.77 0.09
CA GLN A 43 7.17 2.33 -0.88
C GLN A 43 5.83 2.76 -0.28
N THR A 44 5.60 2.48 1.01
CA THR A 44 4.32 2.79 1.67
C THR A 44 4.43 4.10 2.44
N ASP A 45 3.76 5.15 1.96
CA ASP A 45 3.62 6.41 2.69
C ASP A 45 2.67 6.29 3.90
N VAL A 46 2.84 7.17 4.89
CA VAL A 46 1.94 7.29 6.05
C VAL A 46 1.44 8.73 6.18
N PRO A 47 0.11 8.98 6.07
CA PRO A 47 -0.95 8.00 5.83
C PRO A 47 -0.91 7.45 4.40
N PRO A 48 -1.29 6.18 4.18
CA PRO A 48 -1.20 5.53 2.87
C PRO A 48 -2.36 5.96 1.96
N TYR A 49 -2.29 7.18 1.46
CA TYR A 49 -3.23 7.68 0.47
C TYR A 49 -2.94 7.10 -0.91
N VAL A 50 -3.99 6.78 -1.66
CA VAL A 50 -3.86 6.45 -3.08
C VAL A 50 -3.55 7.72 -3.86
N SER A 51 -2.46 7.71 -4.63
CA SER A 51 -2.11 8.80 -5.53
C SER A 51 -3.01 8.77 -6.77
N ILE A 52 -3.90 9.76 -6.89
CA ILE A 52 -4.80 9.89 -8.05
C ILE A 52 -3.99 10.02 -9.35
N THR A 53 -2.91 10.79 -9.35
CA THR A 53 -2.05 10.98 -10.52
C THR A 53 -1.38 9.68 -10.97
N GLN A 54 -0.90 8.87 -10.03
CA GLN A 54 -0.32 7.57 -10.37
C GLN A 54 -1.38 6.60 -10.89
N LEU A 55 -2.57 6.60 -10.28
CA LEU A 55 -3.69 5.78 -10.74
C LEU A 55 -4.13 6.17 -12.15
N GLU A 56 -4.21 7.47 -12.44
CA GLU A 56 -4.54 8.00 -13.77
C GLU A 56 -3.49 7.62 -14.82
N GLY A 57 -2.20 7.70 -14.46
CA GLY A 57 -1.12 7.21 -15.31
C GLY A 57 -1.25 5.71 -15.63
N GLN A 58 -1.59 4.89 -14.63
CA GLN A 58 -1.80 3.45 -14.82
C GLN A 58 -3.02 3.14 -15.70
N THR A 59 -4.15 3.81 -15.47
CA THR A 59 -5.35 3.62 -16.29
C THR A 59 -5.12 4.05 -17.74
N ASN A 60 -4.35 5.12 -17.96
CA ASN A 60 -4.01 5.58 -19.31
C ASN A 60 -3.11 4.59 -20.04
N MET A 61 -2.09 4.04 -19.38
CA MET A 61 -1.24 2.99 -19.96
C MET A 61 -2.06 1.75 -20.33
N MET A 62 -2.96 1.30 -19.45
CA MET A 62 -3.82 0.14 -19.75
C MET A 62 -4.83 0.43 -20.87
N ALA A 63 -5.22 1.69 -21.05
CA ALA A 63 -6.14 2.09 -22.12
C ALA A 63 -5.52 1.98 -23.52
N GLU A 64 -4.19 1.91 -23.65
CA GLU A 64 -3.51 1.66 -24.93
C GLU A 64 -3.94 0.32 -25.53
N ASP A 65 -4.07 -0.71 -24.70
CA ASP A 65 -4.51 -2.06 -25.10
C ASP A 65 -6.01 -2.29 -24.90
N GLN A 66 -6.64 -1.56 -23.97
CA GLN A 66 -8.07 -1.66 -23.65
C GLN A 66 -8.74 -0.28 -23.67
N PRO A 67 -9.14 0.23 -24.85
CA PRO A 67 -9.62 1.60 -25.00
C PRO A 67 -10.83 1.97 -24.12
N ASP A 68 -11.62 0.97 -23.73
CA ASP A 68 -12.72 1.13 -22.77
C ASP A 68 -12.29 1.67 -21.41
N LEU A 69 -11.01 1.54 -21.03
CA LEU A 69 -10.50 2.04 -19.76
C LEU A 69 -10.31 3.56 -19.77
N ALA A 70 -10.22 4.21 -20.94
CA ALA A 70 -10.04 5.66 -21.05
C ALA A 70 -11.23 6.48 -20.50
N LYS A 71 -12.39 5.84 -20.33
CA LYS A 71 -13.59 6.48 -19.76
C LYS A 71 -13.58 6.58 -18.23
N PHE A 72 -12.60 5.94 -17.57
CA PHE A 72 -12.50 5.96 -16.12
C PHE A 72 -11.72 7.17 -15.62
N GLU A 73 -12.37 7.97 -14.77
CA GLU A 73 -11.71 9.08 -14.10
C GLU A 73 -11.12 8.59 -12.76
N ALA A 74 -9.79 8.60 -12.62
CA ALA A 74 -9.11 8.09 -11.43
C ALA A 74 -9.64 8.69 -10.10
N LYS A 75 -10.02 9.97 -10.11
CA LYS A 75 -10.60 10.65 -8.93
C LYS A 75 -11.93 10.05 -8.46
N THR A 76 -12.72 9.45 -9.36
CA THR A 76 -14.02 8.84 -9.01
C THR A 76 -13.87 7.43 -8.47
N MET A 77 -12.67 6.84 -8.58
CA MET A 77 -12.35 5.50 -8.08
C MET A 77 -11.80 5.51 -6.66
N VAL A 78 -11.45 6.69 -6.13
CA VAL A 78 -10.74 6.81 -4.84
C VAL A 78 -11.62 7.53 -3.83
N ASP A 79 -12.03 6.80 -2.79
CA ASP A 79 -12.59 7.39 -1.57
C ASP A 79 -11.51 7.51 -0.49
N LYS A 80 -11.07 8.74 -0.22
CA LYS A 80 -10.09 9.05 0.83
C LYS A 80 -10.72 9.35 2.20
N SER A 81 -12.04 9.37 2.30
CA SER A 81 -12.76 9.87 3.48
C SER A 81 -12.45 9.07 4.75
N VAL A 82 -12.27 7.75 4.64
CA VAL A 82 -11.96 6.88 5.78
C VAL A 82 -10.58 7.17 6.35
N ILE A 83 -9.55 7.22 5.49
CA ILE A 83 -8.18 7.53 5.93
C ILE A 83 -8.10 8.96 6.47
N LYS A 84 -8.79 9.90 5.81
CA LYS A 84 -8.87 11.29 6.27
C LYS A 84 -9.48 11.42 7.67
N LYS A 85 -10.58 10.72 7.97
CA LYS A 85 -11.18 10.72 9.32
C LYS A 85 -10.21 10.18 10.39
N LEU A 86 -9.44 9.15 10.05
CA LEU A 86 -8.44 8.57 10.96
C LEU A 86 -7.23 9.49 11.16
N GLU A 87 -6.82 10.21 10.11
CA GLU A 87 -5.78 11.22 10.19
C GLU A 87 -6.24 12.44 11.03
N ASP A 88 -7.41 13.01 10.70
CA ASP A 88 -7.96 14.18 11.36
C ASP A 88 -8.21 13.93 12.86
N SER A 89 -8.51 12.69 13.26
CA SER A 89 -8.65 12.29 14.67
C SER A 89 -7.32 12.05 15.41
N GLY A 90 -6.18 12.12 14.71
CA GLY A 90 -4.85 11.83 15.26
C GLY A 90 -4.57 10.34 15.47
N TRP A 91 -5.47 9.45 15.06
CA TRP A 91 -5.33 8.01 15.24
C TRP A 91 -4.11 7.45 14.47
N THR A 92 -3.91 7.90 13.22
CA THR A 92 -2.75 7.47 12.40
C THR A 92 -1.43 7.88 13.06
N LYS A 93 -1.32 9.12 13.52
CA LYS A 93 -0.14 9.60 14.25
C LYS A 93 0.16 8.76 15.49
N LYS A 94 -0.87 8.37 16.26
CA LYS A 94 -0.71 7.51 17.43
C LYS A 94 -0.26 6.09 17.04
N LEU A 95 -0.82 5.53 15.96
CA LEU A 95 -0.47 4.20 15.49
C LEU A 95 1.01 4.13 15.05
N PHE A 96 1.49 5.12 14.31
CA PHE A 96 2.83 5.14 13.73
C PHE A 96 3.87 5.89 14.58
N ALA A 97 3.51 6.34 15.78
CA ALA A 97 4.46 6.86 16.75
C ALA A 97 5.48 5.76 17.12
N LYS A 98 6.76 6.16 17.25
CA LYS A 98 7.89 5.29 17.60
C LYS A 98 7.67 4.60 18.94
#